data_AF-A0A9W4R0H4-F1
#
_entry.id   AF-A0A9W4R0H4-F1
#
_cell.length_a   1.000
_cell.length_b   1.000
_cell.length_c   1.000
_cell.angle_alpha   90.00
_cell.angle_beta   90.00
_cell.angle_gamma   90.00
#
_symmetry.space_group_name_H-M   'P 1'
#
loop_
_entity.id
_entity.type
_entity.pdbx_description
1 polymer ?
#
loop_
_entity_poly.entity_id
_entity_poly.type
_entity_poly.pdbx_seq_one_letter_code
_entity_poly.pdbx_strand_id
1 'polypeptide(L)'
;MLYIKDFCKQTVVSNDQIKTAIAKVPNAHLKGLQYIVYDPERFFQRSYVNPRPINYNVIGQYNRLPSKFITIHKIIHEENFYHVLYHEIGHHVFNHILPSRMRVTWVNDIFPNSQYFVSNYASTNAQEDFCESYSSFYTNASDLKKDTRKASFVRHCMTHII
;
A
#
# COMPACT_ATOMS: atom_id res chain seq x y z
N MET A 1 3.70 -11.22 -14.67
CA MET A 1 4.90 -11.29 -13.81
C MET A 1 5.12 -9.91 -13.20
N LEU A 2 5.39 -9.84 -11.89
CA LEU A 2 5.71 -8.60 -11.19
C LEU A 2 7.21 -8.31 -11.33
N TYR A 3 7.58 -7.07 -11.65
CA TYR A 3 8.97 -6.64 -11.78
C TYR A 3 9.33 -5.59 -10.73
N ILE A 4 10.52 -5.75 -10.13
CA ILE A 4 11.06 -4.81 -9.14
C ILE A 4 12.23 -4.07 -9.79
N LYS A 5 12.19 -2.73 -9.81
CA LYS A 5 13.10 -1.91 -10.60
C LYS A 5 13.73 -0.77 -9.80
N ASP A 6 14.94 -0.42 -10.19
CA ASP A 6 15.65 0.81 -9.79
C ASP A 6 16.00 0.97 -8.31
N PHE A 7 15.75 -0.05 -7.47
CA PHE A 7 16.17 -0.04 -6.07
C PHE A 7 17.70 -0.04 -5.85
N CYS A 8 18.50 -0.27 -6.90
CA CYS A 8 19.94 -0.04 -6.85
C CYS A 8 20.33 1.44 -6.69
N LYS A 9 19.40 2.38 -6.90
CA LYS A 9 19.62 3.83 -6.74
C LYS A 9 19.53 4.30 -5.27
N GLN A 10 19.33 3.39 -4.32
CA GLN A 10 19.31 3.66 -2.89
C GLN A 10 20.13 2.61 -2.13
N THR A 11 20.52 2.92 -0.89
CA THR A 11 21.38 2.06 -0.06
C THR A 11 20.76 1.68 1.29
N VAL A 12 19.50 2.08 1.52
CA VAL A 12 18.82 1.92 2.83
C VAL A 12 18.27 0.51 3.00
N VAL A 13 17.74 -0.09 1.94
CA VAL A 13 17.22 -1.46 1.95
C VAL A 13 17.92 -2.32 0.91
N SER A 14 18.31 -3.52 1.30
CA SER A 14 18.93 -4.52 0.43
C SER A 14 17.91 -5.19 -0.50
N ASN A 15 18.41 -5.77 -1.59
CA ASN A 15 17.58 -6.57 -2.49
C ASN A 15 16.90 -7.76 -1.79
N ASP A 16 17.54 -8.35 -0.79
CA ASP A 16 16.98 -9.49 -0.06
C ASP A 16 15.88 -9.05 0.92
N GLN A 17 16.01 -7.89 1.55
CA GLN A 17 14.92 -7.27 2.32
C GLN A 17 13.71 -6.98 1.43
N ILE A 18 13.92 -6.43 0.23
CA ILE A 18 12.84 -6.16 -0.73
C ILE A 18 12.14 -7.46 -1.15
N LYS A 19 12.90 -8.49 -1.55
CA LYS A 19 12.36 -9.80 -1.93
C LYS A 19 11.57 -10.42 -0.77
N THR A 20 12.12 -10.38 0.44
CA THR A 20 11.48 -10.94 1.64
C THR A 20 10.18 -10.20 1.95
N ALA A 21 10.15 -8.88 1.83
CA ALA A 21 8.95 -8.08 2.05
C ALA A 21 7.85 -8.42 1.04
N ILE A 22 8.20 -8.56 -0.24
CA ILE A 22 7.23 -8.94 -1.28
C ILE A 22 6.75 -10.37 -1.09
N ALA A 23 7.62 -11.30 -0.70
CA ALA A 23 7.28 -12.71 -0.47
C ALA A 23 6.31 -12.90 0.71
N LYS A 24 6.22 -11.95 1.64
CA LYS A 24 5.21 -11.96 2.72
C LYS A 24 3.79 -11.71 2.21
N VAL A 25 3.64 -11.06 1.05
CA VAL A 25 2.34 -10.70 0.50
C VAL A 25 1.76 -11.88 -0.27
N PRO A 26 0.48 -12.25 -0.06
CA PRO A 26 -0.16 -13.29 -0.84
C PRO A 26 -0.07 -13.02 -2.35
N ASN A 27 0.29 -14.02 -3.15
CA ASN A 27 0.40 -13.86 -4.61
C ASN A 27 -0.90 -13.34 -5.25
N ALA A 28 -2.06 -13.71 -4.71
CA ALA A 28 -3.37 -13.19 -5.14
C ALA A 28 -3.46 -11.66 -5.00
N HIS A 29 -2.86 -11.09 -3.95
CA HIS A 29 -2.84 -9.64 -3.72
C HIS A 29 -1.91 -8.89 -4.66
N LEU A 30 -0.99 -9.57 -5.33
CA LEU A 30 -0.09 -8.99 -6.33
C LEU A 30 -0.61 -9.20 -7.76
N LYS A 31 -1.76 -9.86 -7.94
CA LYS A 31 -2.29 -10.24 -9.25
C LYS A 31 -2.60 -9.01 -10.11
N GLY A 32 -1.89 -8.90 -11.22
CA GLY A 32 -2.06 -7.80 -12.18
C GLY A 32 -1.31 -6.52 -11.81
N LEU A 33 -0.58 -6.49 -10.68
CA LEU A 33 0.44 -5.49 -10.44
C LEU A 33 1.67 -5.79 -11.30
N GLN A 34 2.12 -4.82 -12.10
CA GLN A 34 3.20 -5.03 -13.08
C GLN A 34 4.57 -4.61 -12.54
N TYR A 35 4.64 -3.48 -11.85
CA TYR A 35 5.92 -2.94 -11.37
C TYR A 35 5.83 -2.42 -9.94
N ILE A 36 6.93 -2.59 -9.20
CA ILE A 36 7.26 -1.76 -8.04
C ILE A 36 8.61 -1.13 -8.36
N VAL A 37 8.65 0.19 -8.43
CA VAL A 37 9.83 0.93 -8.88
C VAL A 37 10.24 1.96 -7.84
N TYR A 38 11.54 2.07 -7.60
CA TYR A 38 12.10 3.19 -6.87
C TYR A 38 12.37 4.35 -7.85
N ASP A 39 11.65 5.46 -7.68
CA ASP A 39 11.65 6.63 -8.57
C ASP A 39 11.94 7.92 -7.79
N PRO A 40 13.21 8.15 -7.40
CA PRO A 40 13.60 9.33 -6.62
C PRO A 40 13.45 10.64 -7.40
N GLU A 41 13.54 10.59 -8.73
CA GLU A 41 13.39 11.75 -9.61
C GLU A 41 11.92 12.09 -9.93
N ARG A 42 11.00 11.26 -9.42
CA ARG A 42 9.55 11.41 -9.57
C ARG A 42 9.15 11.50 -11.04
N PHE A 43 9.84 10.76 -11.90
CA PHE A 43 9.56 10.71 -13.33
C PHE A 43 8.10 10.34 -13.59
N PHE A 44 7.56 9.36 -12.86
CA PHE A 44 6.20 8.87 -13.06
C PHE A 44 5.10 9.78 -12.48
N GLN A 45 5.44 10.79 -11.67
CA GLN A 45 4.47 11.83 -11.28
C GLN A 45 4.27 12.87 -12.38
N ARG A 46 5.17 12.94 -13.36
CA ARG A 46 5.10 13.91 -14.45
C ARG A 46 4.01 13.48 -15.41
N SER A 47 3.20 14.45 -15.83
CA SER A 47 2.19 14.26 -16.86
C SER A 47 2.43 15.33 -17.93
N TYR A 48 2.74 14.88 -19.14
CA TYR A 48 2.94 15.75 -20.30
C TYR A 48 1.61 16.25 -20.90
N VAL A 49 0.49 15.59 -20.57
CA VAL A 49 -0.86 15.96 -21.04
C VAL A 49 -1.49 16.99 -20.11
N ASN A 50 -1.34 16.81 -18.80
CA ASN A 50 -1.79 17.72 -17.76
C ASN A 50 -0.63 17.99 -16.80
N PRO A 51 0.14 19.08 -16.98
CA PRO A 51 1.24 19.41 -16.09
C PRO A 51 0.73 19.55 -14.66
N ARG A 52 1.20 18.68 -13.77
CA ARG A 52 0.94 18.77 -12.33
C ARG A 52 2.25 19.07 -11.63
N PRO A 53 2.25 20.00 -10.65
CA PRO A 53 3.44 20.22 -9.84
C PRO A 53 3.81 18.92 -9.14
N ILE A 54 5.11 18.60 -9.15
CA ILE A 54 5.65 17.43 -8.46
C ILE A 54 5.38 17.61 -6.96
N ASN A 55 4.73 16.63 -6.34
CA ASN A 55 4.47 16.66 -4.90
C ASN A 55 5.60 15.93 -4.15
N TYR A 56 6.56 16.70 -3.64
CA TYR A 56 7.70 16.17 -2.91
C TYR A 56 7.36 15.58 -1.54
N ASN A 57 6.17 15.82 -1.01
CA ASN A 57 5.71 15.26 0.27
C ASN A 57 5.21 13.82 0.12
N VAL A 58 4.85 13.39 -1.10
CA VAL A 58 4.39 12.02 -1.37
C VAL A 58 5.60 11.08 -1.41
N ILE A 59 5.68 10.12 -0.51
CA ILE A 59 6.84 9.21 -0.40
C ILE A 59 6.67 7.92 -1.20
N GLY A 60 5.42 7.54 -1.51
CA GLY A 60 5.06 6.45 -2.41
C GLY A 60 3.73 6.73 -3.08
N GLN A 61 3.42 5.99 -4.15
CA GLN A 61 2.15 6.13 -4.85
C GLN A 61 1.79 4.86 -5.64
N TYR A 62 0.52 4.47 -5.54
CA TYR A 62 -0.10 3.49 -6.40
C TYR A 62 -0.69 4.16 -7.65
N ASN A 63 -0.26 3.68 -8.82
CA ASN A 63 -0.64 4.20 -10.13
C ASN A 63 -1.45 3.16 -10.90
N ARG A 64 -2.51 3.61 -11.59
CA ARG A 64 -3.44 2.74 -12.34
C ARG A 64 -3.27 2.78 -13.85
N LEU A 65 -2.62 3.82 -14.39
CA LEU A 65 -2.48 4.08 -15.81
C LEU A 65 -1.02 4.37 -16.18
N PRO A 66 -0.53 3.95 -17.36
CA PRO A 66 -1.19 3.06 -18.33
C PRO A 66 -1.26 1.60 -17.85
N SER A 67 -0.55 1.28 -16.77
CA SER A 67 -0.52 -0.03 -16.12
C SER A 67 -0.68 0.14 -14.61
N LYS A 68 -0.92 -0.96 -13.88
CA LYS A 68 -0.94 -0.96 -12.41
C LYS A 68 0.48 -1.08 -11.89
N PHE A 69 0.99 -0.06 -11.20
CA PHE A 69 2.33 -0.07 -10.62
C PHE A 69 2.43 0.77 -9.36
N ILE A 70 3.45 0.50 -8.56
CA ILE A 70 3.79 1.27 -7.36
C ILE A 70 5.10 2.00 -7.60
N THR A 71 5.13 3.29 -7.25
CA THR A 71 6.35 4.10 -7.19
C THR A 71 6.69 4.38 -5.74
N ILE A 72 7.94 4.19 -5.35
CA ILE A 72 8.49 4.67 -4.08
C ILE A 72 9.48 5.78 -4.42
N HIS A 73 9.25 6.98 -3.89
CA HIS A 73 10.05 8.17 -4.23
C HIS A 73 11.15 8.45 -3.20
N LYS A 74 10.93 8.07 -1.95
CA LYS A 74 11.90 8.31 -0.87
C LYS A 74 11.88 7.15 0.10
N ILE A 75 13.07 6.73 0.52
CA ILE A 75 13.27 5.78 1.61
C ILE A 75 14.16 6.48 2.62
N ILE A 76 13.57 6.92 3.74
CA ILE A 76 14.31 7.67 4.77
C ILE A 76 15.04 6.68 5.67
N HIS A 77 14.31 5.69 6.17
CA HIS A 77 14.80 4.58 6.98
C HIS A 77 14.09 3.29 6.56
N GLU A 78 14.59 2.14 7.01
CA GLU A 78 14.07 0.82 6.64
C GLU A 78 12.57 0.64 6.99
N GLU A 79 12.15 1.03 8.19
CA GLU A 79 10.75 0.91 8.63
C GLU A 79 9.79 1.67 7.72
N ASN A 80 10.23 2.84 7.25
CA ASN A 80 9.47 3.68 6.34
C ASN A 80 9.27 2.99 4.98
N PHE A 81 10.28 2.27 4.48
CA PHE A 81 10.13 1.49 3.25
C PHE A 81 9.04 0.44 3.37
N TYR A 82 9.04 -0.37 4.44
CA TYR A 82 8.02 -1.40 4.62
C TYR A 82 6.63 -0.81 4.73
N HIS A 83 6.49 0.26 5.53
CA HIS A 83 5.21 0.92 5.69
C HIS A 83 4.65 1.42 4.35
N VAL A 84 5.45 2.14 3.57
CA VAL A 84 5.07 2.65 2.25
C VAL A 84 4.76 1.51 1.29
N LEU A 85 5.64 0.51 1.20
CA LEU A 85 5.43 -0.64 0.31
C LEU A 85 4.09 -1.31 0.55
N TYR A 86 3.77 -1.64 1.81
CA TYR A 86 2.51 -2.33 2.12
C TYR A 86 1.31 -1.40 2.03
N HIS A 87 1.45 -0.11 2.31
CA HIS A 87 0.40 0.88 2.10
C HIS A 87 -0.02 0.94 0.62
N GLU A 88 0.96 1.07 -0.29
CA GLU A 88 0.68 1.14 -1.73
C GLU A 88 0.15 -0.18 -2.30
N ILE A 89 0.59 -1.32 -1.76
CA ILE A 89 -0.03 -2.63 -2.06
C ILE A 89 -1.47 -2.65 -1.54
N GLY A 90 -1.74 -2.06 -0.37
CA GLY A 90 -3.08 -1.87 0.18
C GLY A 90 -4.00 -1.15 -0.81
N HIS A 91 -3.52 -0.08 -1.45
CA HIS A 91 -4.28 0.60 -2.51
C HIS A 91 -4.55 -0.32 -3.69
N HIS A 92 -3.56 -1.09 -4.15
CA HIS A 92 -3.77 -2.05 -5.23
C HIS A 92 -4.85 -3.09 -4.85
N VAL A 93 -4.73 -3.66 -3.64
CA VAL A 93 -5.65 -4.67 -3.11
C VAL A 93 -7.06 -4.12 -3.01
N PHE A 94 -7.23 -2.94 -2.42
CA PHE A 94 -8.54 -2.32 -2.27
C PHE A 94 -9.22 -2.12 -3.62
N ASN A 95 -8.50 -1.53 -4.57
CA ASN A 95 -9.07 -1.12 -5.85
C ASN A 95 -9.30 -2.29 -6.83
N HIS A 96 -8.53 -3.37 -6.75
CA HIS A 96 -8.51 -4.39 -7.81
C HIS A 96 -8.67 -5.82 -7.34
N ILE A 97 -8.36 -6.12 -6.09
CA ILE A 97 -8.35 -7.48 -5.57
C ILE A 97 -9.57 -7.73 -4.71
N LEU A 98 -9.92 -6.77 -3.83
CA LEU A 98 -11.11 -6.92 -2.99
C LEU A 98 -12.39 -7.01 -3.84
N PRO A 99 -13.25 -8.01 -3.58
CA PRO A 99 -14.59 -8.03 -4.13
C PRO A 99 -15.38 -6.79 -3.71
N SER A 100 -16.30 -6.32 -4.56
CA SER A 100 -17.12 -5.14 -4.29
C SER A 100 -17.86 -5.23 -2.95
N ARG A 101 -18.38 -6.41 -2.58
CA ARG A 101 -19.04 -6.63 -1.28
C ARG A 101 -18.14 -6.30 -0.10
N MET A 102 -16.86 -6.69 -0.16
CA MET A 102 -15.90 -6.47 0.94
C MET A 102 -15.52 -4.99 1.03
N ARG A 103 -15.32 -4.33 -0.10
CA ARG A 103 -15.13 -2.87 -0.13
C ARG A 103 -16.31 -2.14 0.49
N VAL A 104 -17.54 -2.51 0.13
CA VAL A 104 -18.76 -1.92 0.69
C VAL A 104 -18.82 -2.13 2.20
N THR A 105 -18.54 -3.33 2.69
CA THR A 105 -18.47 -3.58 4.14
C THR A 105 -17.44 -2.68 4.84
N TRP A 106 -16.24 -2.53 4.26
CA TRP A 106 -15.25 -1.64 4.83
C TRP A 106 -15.73 -0.18 4.89
N VAL A 107 -16.24 0.33 3.78
CA VAL A 107 -16.61 1.75 3.61
C VAL A 107 -17.86 2.12 4.41
N ASN A 108 -18.87 1.25 4.45
CA ASN A 108 -20.17 1.57 5.02
C ASN A 108 -20.33 1.07 6.46
N ASP A 109 -19.66 -0.03 6.84
CA ASP A 109 -19.90 -0.68 8.12
C ASP A 109 -18.71 -0.53 9.09
N ILE A 110 -17.47 -0.68 8.60
CA ILE A 110 -16.29 -0.69 9.47
C ILE A 110 -15.76 0.72 9.69
N PHE A 111 -15.38 1.43 8.63
CA PHE A 111 -14.77 2.76 8.71
C PHE A 111 -15.63 3.78 9.46
N PRO A 112 -16.95 3.94 9.20
CA PRO A 112 -17.76 4.97 9.87
C PRO A 112 -17.96 4.70 11.37
N ASN A 113 -17.85 3.43 11.78
CA ASN A 113 -18.02 3.00 13.16
C ASN A 113 -16.69 2.82 13.90
N SER A 114 -15.58 3.19 13.26
CA SER A 114 -14.23 3.09 13.82
C SER A 114 -14.02 4.12 14.92
N GLN A 115 -13.63 3.66 16.11
CA GLN A 115 -13.19 4.53 17.21
C GLN A 115 -11.67 4.68 17.26
N TYR A 116 -10.93 3.90 16.47
CA TYR A 116 -9.48 3.90 16.47
C TYR A 116 -8.91 3.81 15.04
N PHE A 117 -7.98 4.72 14.76
CA PHE A 117 -7.23 4.76 13.51
C PHE A 117 -5.77 4.45 13.82
N VAL A 118 -5.15 3.57 13.01
CA VAL A 118 -3.75 3.14 13.22
C VAL A 118 -2.75 4.29 13.00
N SER A 119 -3.17 5.36 12.32
CA SER A 119 -2.43 6.59 12.14
C SER A 119 -3.38 7.77 11.97
N ASN A 120 -2.87 9.00 12.07
CA ASN A 120 -3.65 10.20 11.74
C ASN A 120 -4.04 10.24 10.25
N TYR A 121 -3.25 9.63 9.37
CA TYR A 121 -3.55 9.62 7.94
C TYR A 121 -4.71 8.69 7.61
N ALA A 122 -4.84 7.58 8.35
CA ALA A 122 -5.93 6.63 8.21
C ALA A 122 -7.32 7.26 8.41
N SER A 123 -7.47 8.34 9.17
CA SER A 123 -8.76 9.00 9.37
C SER A 123 -9.22 9.86 8.18
N THR A 124 -8.36 10.06 7.18
CA THR A 124 -8.65 10.93 6.02
C THR A 124 -9.86 10.45 5.23
N ASN A 125 -9.91 9.15 4.91
CA ASN A 125 -11.03 8.50 4.24
C ASN A 125 -10.93 6.98 4.39
N ALA A 126 -12.00 6.27 4.02
CA ALA A 126 -12.09 4.82 4.17
C ALA A 126 -11.02 4.04 3.38
N GLN A 127 -10.55 4.57 2.25
CA GLN A 127 -9.50 3.94 1.47
C GLN A 127 -8.14 4.08 2.16
N GLU A 128 -7.78 5.27 2.66
CA GLU A 128 -6.54 5.45 3.44
C GLU A 128 -6.57 4.63 4.72
N ASP A 129 -7.71 4.57 5.41
CA ASP A 129 -7.88 3.71 6.58
C ASP A 129 -7.58 2.24 6.28
N PHE A 130 -8.07 1.74 5.15
CA PHE A 130 -7.77 0.37 4.72
C PHE A 130 -6.28 0.19 4.45
N CYS A 131 -5.66 1.11 3.71
CA CYS A 131 -4.25 0.99 3.29
C CYS A 131 -3.29 1.08 4.48
N GLU A 132 -3.57 1.98 5.42
CA GLU A 132 -2.85 2.10 6.68
C GLU A 132 -3.04 0.86 7.56
N SER A 133 -4.27 0.35 7.67
CA SER A 133 -4.55 -0.90 8.41
C SER A 133 -3.87 -2.11 7.78
N TYR A 134 -3.85 -2.18 6.44
CA TYR A 134 -3.13 -3.21 5.69
C TYR A 134 -1.63 -3.13 5.97
N SER A 135 -1.05 -1.94 5.93
CA SER A 135 0.36 -1.72 6.24
C SER A 135 0.70 -2.12 7.68
N SER A 136 -0.11 -1.66 8.66
CA SER A 136 0.01 -1.99 10.08
C SER A 136 -0.04 -3.51 10.33
N PHE A 137 -0.83 -4.27 9.57
CA PHE A 137 -0.84 -5.74 9.69
C PHE A 137 0.54 -6.37 9.47
N TYR A 138 1.33 -5.85 8.54
CA TYR A 138 2.67 -6.39 8.22
C TYR A 138 3.80 -5.78 9.05
N THR A 139 3.65 -4.53 9.50
CA THR A 139 4.74 -3.78 10.16
C THR A 139 4.57 -3.67 11.67
N ASN A 140 3.35 -3.46 12.17
CA ASN A 140 3.05 -3.34 13.59
C ASN A 140 1.60 -3.73 13.88
N ALA A 141 1.34 -5.02 14.02
CA ALA A 141 -0.02 -5.55 14.22
C ALA A 141 -0.64 -5.18 15.59
N SER A 142 0.11 -4.57 16.51
CA SER A 142 -0.40 -4.20 17.83
C SER A 142 -1.39 -3.03 17.78
N ASP A 143 -1.14 -2.05 16.90
CA ASP A 143 -2.03 -0.90 16.74
C ASP A 143 -3.36 -1.32 16.08
N LEU A 144 -3.30 -2.12 15.02
CA LEU A 144 -4.51 -2.65 14.38
C LEU A 144 -5.40 -3.44 15.35
N LYS A 145 -4.82 -4.14 16.34
CA LYS A 145 -5.59 -4.92 17.34
C LYS A 145 -6.44 -4.06 18.27
N LYS A 146 -6.20 -2.75 18.36
CA LYS A 146 -7.04 -1.83 19.13
C LYS A 146 -8.44 -1.67 18.53
N ASP A 147 -8.60 -1.96 17.24
CA ASP A 147 -9.90 -2.12 16.59
C ASP A 147 -10.08 -3.57 16.11
N THR A 148 -10.82 -4.36 16.89
CA THR A 148 -11.01 -5.79 16.61
C THR A 148 -11.76 -6.06 15.32
N ARG A 149 -12.65 -5.15 14.87
CA ARG A 149 -13.39 -5.30 13.62
C ARG A 149 -12.45 -5.11 12.44
N LYS A 150 -11.63 -4.06 12.45
CA LYS A 150 -10.60 -3.84 11.42
C LYS A 150 -9.59 -4.98 11.38
N ALA A 151 -9.07 -5.38 12.55
CA ALA A 151 -8.11 -6.47 12.65
C ALA A 151 -8.65 -7.78 12.07
N SER A 152 -9.91 -8.10 12.37
CA SER A 152 -10.57 -9.31 11.89
C SER A 152 -10.81 -9.25 10.38
N PHE A 153 -11.27 -8.12 9.87
CA PHE A 153 -11.49 -7.92 8.45
C PHE A 153 -10.19 -8.03 7.64
N VAL A 154 -9.15 -7.30 8.04
CA VAL A 154 -7.84 -7.35 7.36
C VAL A 154 -7.26 -8.76 7.41
N ARG A 155 -7.34 -9.46 8.56
CA ARG A 155 -6.89 -10.86 8.65
C ARG A 155 -7.68 -11.78 7.71
N HIS A 156 -8.99 -11.59 7.61
CA HIS A 156 -9.83 -12.34 6.67
C HIS A 156 -9.40 -12.11 5.22
N CYS A 157 -9.11 -10.86 4.83
CA CYS A 157 -8.54 -10.54 3.52
C CYS A 157 -7.25 -11.31 3.25
N MET A 158 -6.32 -11.39 4.21
CA MET A 158 -5.04 -12.08 4.00
C MET A 158 -5.15 -13.60 3.81
N THR A 159 -6.27 -14.19 4.21
CA THR A 159 -6.40 -15.66 4.31
C THR A 159 -7.43 -16.25 3.34
N HIS A 160 -8.35 -15.44 2.81
CA HIS A 160 -9.52 -15.95 2.07
C HIS A 160 -9.78 -15.27 0.73
N ILE A 161 -8.90 -14.39 0.24
CA ILE A 161 -9.03 -13.88 -1.14
C ILE A 161 -8.53 -14.95 -2.12
N ILE A 162 -9.48 -15.60 -2.80
CA ILE A 162 -9.29 -16.56 -3.90
C ILE A 162 -9.70 -15.89 -5.20
#